data_AF-A0A1T2KZE2-F1
#
_entry.id   AF-A0A1T2KZE2-F1
#
_cell.length_a   1.000
_cell.length_b   1.000
_cell.length_c   1.000
_cell.angle_alpha   90.00
_cell.angle_beta   90.00
_cell.angle_gamma   90.00
#
_symmetry.space_group_name_H-M   'P 1'
#
loop_
_entity.id
_entity.type
_entity.pdbx_description
1 polymer ?
#
loop_
_entity_poly.entity_id
_entity_poly.type
_entity_poly.pdbx_seq_one_letter_code
_entity_poly.pdbx_strand_id
1 'polypeptide(L)'
;MVSDYDARLAQEINEVSKEVDVFYGGLIETKESDRMYSKYKDKYIQIEVDIRSLLVQNKKRPLNSESSNVIEKTLNKWLKYKKAHSDTNAYKTGLAKIHRTRFTRHFSAMTAAEEAKKLTQKTN
;
A
#
# COMPACT_ATOMS: atom_id res chain seq x y z
N MET A 1 22.74 -8.09 8.12
CA MET A 1 21.89 -8.18 9.32
C MET A 1 20.49 -7.69 8.95
N VAL A 2 19.43 -8.33 9.47
CA VAL A 2 18.03 -7.97 9.21
C VAL A 2 17.45 -7.39 10.49
N SER A 3 16.54 -6.41 10.41
CA SER A 3 15.87 -5.91 11.62
C SER A 3 15.07 -7.03 12.30
N ASP A 4 14.79 -6.86 13.58
CA ASP A 4 13.87 -7.75 14.31
C ASP A 4 12.45 -7.76 13.72
N TYR A 5 11.68 -8.80 14.02
CA TYR A 5 10.24 -8.83 13.76
C TYR A 5 9.50 -7.78 14.61
N ASP A 6 8.54 -7.07 14.00
CA ASP A 6 7.59 -6.20 14.70
C ASP A 6 6.14 -6.57 14.36
N ALA A 7 5.43 -7.12 15.35
CA ALA A 7 4.04 -7.55 15.22
C ALA A 7 3.08 -6.39 14.90
N ARG A 8 3.33 -5.19 15.44
CA ARG A 8 2.49 -4.02 15.18
C ARG A 8 2.67 -3.55 13.76
N LEU A 9 3.92 -3.53 13.26
CA LEU A 9 4.18 -3.18 11.87
C LEU A 9 3.52 -4.18 10.90
N ALA A 10 3.61 -5.49 11.18
CA ALA A 10 2.95 -6.51 10.38
C ALA A 10 1.43 -6.30 10.34
N GLN A 11 0.82 -5.95 11.48
CA GLN A 11 -0.60 -5.62 11.55
C GLN A 11 -0.94 -4.37 10.74
N GLU A 12 -0.19 -3.28 10.89
CA GLU A 12 -0.44 -2.03 10.16
C GLU A 12 -0.30 -2.22 8.64
N ILE A 13 0.68 -3.00 8.18
CA ILE A 13 0.81 -3.38 6.76
C ILE A 13 -0.47 -4.06 6.26
N ASN A 14 -1.05 -4.98 7.03
CA ASN A 14 -2.26 -5.70 6.67
C ASN A 14 -3.50 -4.78 6.67
N GLU A 15 -3.60 -3.85 7.62
CA GLU A 15 -4.69 -2.88 7.70
C GLU A 15 -4.67 -1.94 6.48
N VAL A 16 -3.51 -1.37 6.15
CA VAL A 16 -3.36 -0.51 4.97
C VAL A 16 -3.61 -1.28 3.67
N SER A 17 -3.14 -2.54 3.60
CA SER A 17 -3.41 -3.43 2.46
C SER A 17 -4.91 -3.61 2.22
N LYS A 18 -5.67 -3.85 3.30
CA LYS A 18 -7.12 -4.01 3.25
C LYS A 18 -7.81 -2.73 2.79
N GLU A 19 -7.42 -1.57 3.29
CA GLU A 19 -8.00 -0.29 2.85
C GLU A 19 -7.76 -0.03 1.36
N VAL A 20 -6.56 -0.33 0.86
CA VAL A 20 -6.24 -0.24 -0.58
C VAL A 20 -7.06 -1.22 -1.40
N ASP A 21 -7.25 -2.45 -0.92
CA ASP A 21 -8.06 -3.45 -1.59
C ASP A 21 -9.54 -3.04 -1.69
N VAL A 22 -10.11 -2.55 -0.58
CA VAL A 22 -11.47 -2.01 -0.52
C VAL A 22 -11.62 -0.81 -1.45
N PHE A 23 -10.64 0.09 -1.48
CA PHE A 23 -10.65 1.25 -2.37
C PHE A 23 -10.78 0.84 -3.84
N TYR A 24 -9.95 -0.10 -4.29
CA TYR A 24 -10.02 -0.56 -5.68
C TYR A 24 -11.23 -1.47 -5.96
N GLY A 25 -11.69 -2.24 -4.98
CA GLY A 25 -12.96 -2.97 -5.06
C GLY A 25 -14.12 -2.03 -5.31
N GLY A 26 -14.22 -0.95 -4.51
CA GLY A 26 -15.24 0.09 -4.69
C GLY A 26 -15.17 0.77 -6.06
N LEU A 27 -13.97 1.04 -6.59
CA LEU A 27 -13.82 1.51 -7.97
C LEU A 27 -14.38 0.50 -8.96
N ILE A 28 -14.02 -0.78 -8.86
CA ILE A 28 -14.47 -1.83 -9.80
C ILE A 28 -16.00 -1.95 -9.82
N GLU A 29 -16.65 -1.91 -8.66
CA GLU A 29 -18.11 -2.03 -8.52
C GLU A 29 -18.89 -0.76 -8.89
N THR A 30 -18.22 0.39 -8.95
CA THR A 30 -18.84 1.65 -9.40
C THR A 30 -18.83 1.71 -10.94
N LYS A 31 -19.89 2.20 -11.60
CA LYS A 31 -19.88 2.42 -13.07
C LYS A 31 -18.79 3.41 -13.47
N GLU A 32 -18.12 3.21 -14.60
CA GLU A 32 -17.02 4.10 -15.03
C GLU A 32 -17.42 5.57 -15.12
N SER A 33 -18.66 5.85 -15.56
CA SER A 33 -19.24 7.20 -15.64
C SER A 33 -19.34 7.91 -14.29
N ASP A 34 -19.40 7.14 -13.20
CA ASP A 34 -19.60 7.66 -11.84
C ASP A 34 -18.32 7.76 -11.02
N ARG A 35 -17.18 7.35 -11.59
CA ARG A 35 -15.86 7.34 -10.93
C ARG A 35 -15.14 8.68 -11.04
N MET A 36 -15.80 9.75 -10.61
CA MET A 36 -15.18 11.08 -10.56
C MET A 36 -14.22 11.17 -9.39
N TYR A 37 -13.06 11.80 -9.58
CA TYR A 37 -12.03 11.91 -8.55
C TYR A 37 -12.54 12.53 -7.25
N SER A 38 -13.43 13.52 -7.35
CA SER A 38 -14.03 14.21 -6.20
C SER A 38 -14.72 13.28 -5.20
N LYS A 39 -15.26 12.13 -5.64
CA LYS A 39 -15.91 11.12 -4.79
C LYS A 39 -14.92 10.24 -4.02
N TYR A 40 -13.65 10.21 -4.44
CA TYR A 40 -12.62 9.31 -3.91
C TYR A 40 -11.46 10.05 -3.23
N LYS A 41 -11.38 11.37 -3.38
CA LYS A 41 -10.26 12.21 -2.90
C LYS A 41 -9.93 12.00 -1.41
N ASP A 42 -10.94 11.85 -0.56
CA ASP A 42 -10.73 11.73 0.90
C ASP A 42 -10.11 10.37 1.24
N LYS A 43 -10.59 9.30 0.58
CA LYS A 43 -9.97 7.97 0.70
C LYS A 43 -8.55 7.93 0.13
N TYR A 44 -8.28 8.67 -0.94
CA TYR A 44 -6.91 8.84 -1.43
C TYR A 44 -5.98 9.47 -0.40
N ILE A 45 -6.44 10.51 0.29
CA ILE A 45 -5.66 11.22 1.31
C ILE A 45 -5.43 10.31 2.52
N GLN A 46 -6.47 9.65 3.02
CA GLN A 46 -6.36 8.74 4.17
C GLN A 46 -5.30 7.65 3.93
N ILE A 47 -5.45 6.88 2.85
CA ILE A 47 -4.53 5.80 2.51
C ILE A 47 -3.11 6.33 2.25
N GLU A 48 -2.98 7.52 1.64
CA GLU A 48 -1.66 8.14 1.45
C GLU A 48 -0.96 8.41 2.78
N VAL A 49 -1.69 8.94 3.77
CA VAL A 49 -1.17 9.18 5.13
C VAL A 49 -0.75 7.86 5.77
N ASP A 50 -1.55 6.81 5.64
CA ASP A 50 -1.24 5.51 6.26
C ASP A 50 0.01 4.88 5.62
N ILE A 51 0.17 4.94 4.29
CA ILE A 51 1.40 4.47 3.62
C ILE A 51 2.61 5.32 4.04
N ARG A 52 2.46 6.62 4.23
CA ARG A 52 3.54 7.50 4.72
C ARG A 52 3.91 7.17 6.17
N SER A 53 2.94 6.85 7.03
CA SER A 53 3.16 6.37 8.40
C SER A 53 4.06 5.13 8.38
N LEU A 54 3.68 4.11 7.60
CA LEU A 54 4.46 2.89 7.42
C LEU A 54 5.91 3.18 7.00
N LEU A 55 6.10 4.10 6.06
CA LEU A 55 7.44 4.49 5.59
C LEU A 55 8.28 5.13 6.70
N VAL A 56 7.69 6.07 7.45
CA VAL A 56 8.37 6.76 8.56
C VAL A 56 8.76 5.76 9.65
N GLN A 57 7.87 4.85 10.02
CA GLN A 57 8.17 3.82 11.01
C GLN A 57 9.30 2.90 10.53
N ASN A 58 9.30 2.49 9.27
CA ASN A 58 10.36 1.63 8.72
C ASN A 58 11.71 2.32 8.63
N LYS A 59 11.74 3.62 8.24
CA LYS A 59 12.99 4.40 8.14
C LYS A 59 13.67 4.62 9.50
N LYS A 60 12.94 4.60 10.61
CA LYS A 60 13.49 4.73 11.97
C LYS A 60 14.17 3.45 12.47
N ARG A 61 13.91 2.30 11.84
CA ARG A 61 14.41 1.00 12.29
C ARG A 61 15.77 0.69 11.63
N PRO A 62 16.81 0.34 12.40
CA PRO A 62 18.07 -0.14 11.84
C PRO A 62 17.84 -1.32 10.89
N LEU A 63 18.64 -1.41 9.82
CA LEU A 63 18.68 -2.56 8.91
C LEU A 63 17.36 -2.85 8.18
N ASN A 64 16.51 -1.83 8.02
CA ASN A 64 15.20 -1.95 7.39
C ASN A 64 15.09 -1.12 6.09
N SER A 65 16.23 -0.87 5.46
CA SER A 65 16.35 -0.10 4.21
C SER A 65 15.58 -0.75 3.07
N GLU A 66 15.60 -2.08 2.97
CA GLU A 66 14.89 -2.79 1.91
C GLU A 66 13.37 -2.66 2.06
N SER A 67 12.82 -2.89 3.27
CA SER A 67 11.39 -2.67 3.52
C SER A 67 11.00 -1.21 3.25
N SER A 68 11.83 -0.25 3.65
CA SER A 68 11.62 1.17 3.36
C SER A 68 11.57 1.45 1.86
N ASN A 69 12.45 0.84 1.06
CA ASN A 69 12.45 0.98 -0.40
C ASN A 69 11.17 0.43 -1.05
N VAL A 70 10.66 -0.71 -0.57
CA VAL A 70 9.42 -1.31 -1.09
C VAL A 70 8.20 -0.45 -0.73
N ILE A 71 8.15 0.11 0.48
CA ILE A 71 7.09 1.03 0.90
C ILE A 71 7.14 2.33 0.10
N GLU A 72 8.33 2.89 -0.13
CA GLU A 72 8.50 4.10 -0.94
C GLU A 72 8.08 3.89 -2.41
N LYS A 73 8.45 2.75 -3.02
CA LYS A 73 7.96 2.36 -4.35
C LYS A 73 6.43 2.23 -4.38
N THR A 74 5.82 1.76 -3.30
CA THR A 74 4.36 1.60 -3.18
C THR A 74 3.67 2.95 -3.05
N LEU A 75 4.20 3.85 -2.22
CA LEU A 75 3.74 5.23 -2.10
C LEU A 75 3.81 5.96 -3.44
N ASN A 76 4.93 5.85 -4.16
CA ASN A 76 5.10 6.50 -5.46
C ASN A 76 4.08 6.02 -6.49
N LYS A 77 3.71 4.74 -6.47
CA LYS A 77 2.63 4.23 -7.33
C LYS A 77 1.26 4.77 -6.91
N TRP A 78 0.98 4.83 -5.61
CA TRP A 78 -0.26 5.41 -5.09
C TRP A 78 -0.45 6.85 -5.57
N LEU A 79 0.57 7.68 -5.37
CA LEU A 79 0.60 9.07 -5.81
C LEU A 79 0.43 9.20 -7.33
N LYS A 80 1.14 8.38 -8.11
CA LYS A 80 1.02 8.36 -9.57
C LYS A 80 -0.42 8.07 -10.02
N TYR A 81 -1.08 7.10 -9.41
CA TYR A 81 -2.44 6.71 -9.80
C TYR A 81 -3.50 7.67 -9.29
N LYS A 82 -3.32 8.23 -8.10
CA LYS A 82 -4.11 9.35 -7.58
C LYS A 82 -4.06 10.54 -8.54
N LYS A 83 -2.85 10.93 -8.96
CA LYS A 83 -2.66 12.02 -9.93
C LYS A 83 -3.35 11.71 -11.26
N ALA A 84 -3.14 10.51 -11.82
CA ALA A 84 -3.79 10.13 -13.06
C ALA A 84 -5.33 10.21 -12.97
N HIS A 85 -5.92 9.72 -11.88
CA HIS A 85 -7.37 9.82 -11.65
C HIS A 85 -7.83 11.27 -11.52
N SER A 86 -7.07 12.11 -10.81
CA SER A 86 -7.36 13.54 -10.67
C SER A 86 -7.31 14.27 -12.03
N ASP A 87 -6.29 13.98 -12.85
CA ASP A 87 -6.08 14.64 -14.14
C ASP A 87 -7.15 14.23 -15.16
N THR A 88 -7.59 12.97 -15.15
CA THR A 88 -8.62 12.46 -16.09
C THR A 88 -10.05 12.61 -15.56
N ASN A 89 -10.19 12.83 -14.25
CA ASN A 89 -11.46 12.79 -13.51
C ASN A 89 -12.29 11.51 -13.77
N ALA A 90 -11.63 10.41 -14.11
CA ALA A 90 -12.26 9.12 -14.45
C ALA A 90 -11.30 7.95 -14.20
N TYR A 91 -11.83 6.75 -13.96
CA TYR A 91 -11.04 5.52 -13.78
C TYR A 91 -11.55 4.35 -14.61
N LYS A 92 -10.67 3.77 -15.44
CA LYS A 92 -11.00 2.58 -16.24
C LYS A 92 -10.97 1.29 -15.42
N THR A 93 -11.93 0.41 -15.66
CA THR A 93 -12.10 -0.86 -14.93
C THR A 93 -10.89 -1.76 -15.08
N GLY A 94 -10.34 -1.86 -16.31
CA GLY A 94 -9.11 -2.62 -16.55
C GLY A 94 -7.94 -2.10 -15.72
N LEU A 95 -7.78 -0.77 -15.63
CA LEU A 95 -6.74 -0.17 -14.78
C LEU A 95 -6.99 -0.42 -13.30
N ALA A 96 -8.24 -0.31 -12.82
CA ALA A 96 -8.58 -0.55 -11.42
C ALA A 96 -8.22 -1.99 -11.00
N LYS A 97 -8.54 -2.98 -11.84
CA LYS A 97 -8.17 -4.39 -11.63
C LYS A 97 -6.65 -4.58 -11.57
N ILE A 98 -5.92 -4.05 -12.55
CA ILE A 98 -4.45 -4.17 -12.61
C ILE A 98 -3.80 -3.52 -11.38
N HIS A 99 -4.28 -2.36 -10.96
CA HIS A 99 -3.72 -1.65 -9.81
C HIS A 99 -4.06 -2.37 -8.50
N ARG A 100 -5.28 -2.88 -8.32
CA ARG A 100 -5.66 -3.73 -7.18
C ARG A 100 -4.67 -4.89 -7.02
N THR A 101 -4.52 -5.72 -8.05
CA THR A 101 -3.60 -6.87 -8.05
C THR A 101 -2.16 -6.44 -7.73
N ARG A 102 -1.71 -5.30 -8.28
CA ARG A 102 -0.37 -4.79 -8.05
C ARG A 102 -0.13 -4.42 -6.59
N PHE A 103 -1.07 -3.71 -5.97
CA PHE A 103 -0.96 -3.35 -4.56
C PHE A 103 -1.07 -4.57 -3.65
N THR A 104 -2.01 -5.49 -3.92
CA THR A 104 -2.10 -6.75 -3.18
C THR A 104 -0.74 -7.46 -3.18
N ARG A 105 -0.09 -7.59 -4.33
CA ARG A 105 1.25 -8.20 -4.43
C ARG A 105 2.31 -7.43 -3.63
N HIS A 106 2.29 -6.10 -3.67
CA HIS A 106 3.26 -5.29 -2.92
C HIS A 106 3.10 -5.48 -1.41
N PHE A 107 1.88 -5.38 -0.89
CA PHE A 107 1.60 -5.56 0.53
C PHE A 107 1.86 -7.00 0.98
N SER A 108 1.46 -8.01 0.19
CA SER A 108 1.80 -9.41 0.50
C SER A 108 3.31 -9.63 0.60
N ALA A 109 4.10 -9.00 -0.28
CA ALA A 109 5.56 -9.08 -0.19
C ALA A 109 6.11 -8.39 1.07
N MET A 110 5.54 -7.25 1.47
CA MET A 110 5.91 -6.57 2.73
C MET A 110 5.59 -7.43 3.95
N THR A 111 4.38 -8.00 4.02
CA THR A 111 3.98 -8.88 5.13
C THR A 111 4.86 -10.12 5.18
N ALA A 112 5.12 -10.77 4.04
CA ALA A 112 6.00 -11.94 3.98
C ALA A 112 7.44 -11.60 4.42
N ALA A 113 7.97 -10.45 4.02
CA ALA A 113 9.30 -10.00 4.43
C ALA A 113 9.38 -9.72 5.93
N GLU A 114 8.34 -9.12 6.53
CA GLU A 114 8.30 -8.91 7.98
C GLU A 114 8.17 -10.24 8.73
N GLU A 115 7.28 -11.13 8.30
CA GLU A 115 7.08 -12.45 8.91
C GLU A 115 8.34 -13.34 8.83
N ALA A 116 9.10 -13.27 7.73
CA ALA A 116 10.36 -14.00 7.58
C ALA A 116 11.39 -13.65 8.67
N LYS A 117 11.32 -12.45 9.27
CA LYS A 117 12.20 -12.03 10.37
C LYS A 117 12.04 -12.89 11.62
N LYS A 118 10.87 -13.50 11.82
CA LYS A 118 10.63 -14.48 12.91
C LYS A 118 11.54 -15.70 12.79
N LEU A 119 11.86 -16.13 11.56
CA LEU A 119 12.70 -17.30 11.32
C LEU A 119 14.16 -16.99 11.62
N THR A 120 14.64 -15.81 11.24
CA THR A 120 16.00 -15.37 11.55
C THR A 120 16.23 -15.14 13.05
N GLN A 121 15.18 -14.77 13.80
CA GLN A 121 15.25 -14.64 15.26
C GLN A 121 15.32 -15.98 16.01
N LYS A 122 14.80 -17.07 15.43
CA LYS A 122 14.85 -18.40 16.07
C LYS A 122 16.20 -19.12 15.90
N THR A 123 17.09 -18.56 15.06
CA THR A 123 18.34 -19.22 14.65
C THR A 123 19.59 -18.50 15.19
N ASN A 124 19.41 -17.46 16.01
CA ASN A 124 20.45 -16.77 16.78
C ASN A 124 20.15 -16.92 18.27
#